data_AF-A0AAQ4EQ38-F1
#
_entry.id   AF-A0AAQ4EQ38-F1
#
_cell.length_a   1.000
_cell.length_b   1.000
_cell.length_c   1.000
_cell.angle_alpha   90.00
_cell.angle_beta   90.00
_cell.angle_gamma   90.00
#
_symmetry.space_group_name_H-M   'P 1'
#
loop_
_entity.id
_entity.type
_entity.pdbx_description
1 polymer ?
#
loop_
_entity_poly.entity_id
_entity_poly.type
_entity_poly.pdbx_seq_one_letter_code
_entity_poly.pdbx_strand_id
1 'polypeptide(L)'
;MQAPTFLLTAVLCLSSCFGPSVQECKEEYRRREPNHIACRPPNQNCKKTKSGLSRGERFAVLFHHNHWRGVVARGEQNATWKQRGNRYAPARNMLKLIWDNELASVAQARADQCTDAHGSIDTNDYLKRFTTKFNFTGENQAVRLSNVSFTGRNWSGMIFTWYSEIRYYPTDHIMEYKPECHAHSEHFSQMVWAATQYVGCGATDYTIDPKAELPYLQLYVCNYGPGGNVLTTPLYLPGDDDTICSSCPKGTACNKKTGLCELGKGARESQEASEEPAPDALHKEPKPPDEGRPTSARRNGADRPAIVRLPCAVTWGAAVSAALRALLF
;
A
#
# COMPACT_ATOMS: atom_id res chain seq x y z
N MET A 1 4.80 77.81 21.88
CA MET A 1 4.82 76.50 22.58
C MET A 1 3.70 75.66 22.00
N GLN A 2 4.03 74.70 21.14
CA GLN A 2 3.10 73.78 20.49
C GLN A 2 3.04 72.46 21.27
N ALA A 3 1.84 71.93 21.48
CA ALA A 3 1.63 70.58 22.01
C ALA A 3 1.56 69.57 20.83
N PRO A 4 2.11 68.35 20.95
CA PRO A 4 2.06 67.37 19.88
C PRO A 4 0.80 66.49 19.99
N THR A 5 0.12 66.33 18.86
CA THR A 5 -1.01 65.43 18.67
C THR A 5 -0.49 64.01 18.41
N PHE A 6 -0.81 63.05 19.28
CA PHE A 6 -0.51 61.63 19.05
C PHE A 6 -1.66 60.97 18.28
N LEU A 7 -1.40 60.55 17.04
CA LEU A 7 -2.28 59.69 16.25
C LEU A 7 -2.04 58.23 16.64
N LEU A 8 -3.04 57.59 17.25
CA LEU A 8 -3.09 56.13 17.40
C LEU A 8 -3.47 55.49 16.05
N THR A 9 -2.52 54.84 15.37
CA THR A 9 -2.83 53.93 14.26
C THR A 9 -3.14 52.55 14.82
N ALA A 10 -4.40 52.13 14.72
CA ALA A 10 -4.82 50.76 15.02
C ALA A 10 -4.30 49.81 13.94
N VAL A 11 -3.40 48.90 14.31
CA VAL A 11 -2.94 47.80 13.45
C VAL A 11 -3.98 46.69 13.54
N LEU A 12 -4.81 46.57 12.50
CA LEU A 12 -5.69 45.42 12.30
C LEU A 12 -4.84 44.21 11.89
N CYS A 13 -4.50 43.36 12.85
CA CYS A 13 -4.04 41.99 12.58
C CYS A 13 -5.21 41.20 11.99
N LEU A 14 -5.30 41.10 10.67
CA LEU A 14 -6.13 40.12 9.99
C LEU A 14 -5.54 38.74 10.27
N SER A 15 -6.02 38.08 11.32
CA SER A 15 -5.81 36.66 11.55
C SER A 15 -6.48 35.89 10.41
N SER A 16 -5.69 35.51 9.41
CA SER A 16 -6.11 34.55 8.39
C SER A 16 -6.39 33.22 9.08
N CYS A 17 -7.66 32.82 9.09
CA CYS A 17 -8.06 31.45 9.37
C CYS A 17 -7.40 30.53 8.34
N PHE A 18 -6.32 29.85 8.72
CA PHE A 18 -5.79 28.73 7.96
C PHE A 18 -6.82 27.60 8.03
N GLY A 19 -7.66 27.49 6.99
CA GLY A 19 -8.35 26.24 6.69
C GLY A 19 -7.33 25.12 6.43
N PRO A 20 -7.74 23.83 6.48
CA PRO A 20 -6.83 22.73 6.23
C PRO A 20 -6.16 22.92 4.87
N SER A 21 -4.83 23.04 4.87
CA SER A 21 -4.06 23.34 3.66
C SER A 21 -4.31 22.25 2.63
N VAL A 22 -4.86 22.62 1.47
CA VAL A 22 -4.65 21.84 0.25
C VAL A 22 -3.13 21.69 0.14
N GLN A 23 -2.61 20.46 0.25
CA GLN A 23 -1.17 20.27 0.20
C GLN A 23 -0.70 20.74 -1.17
N GLU A 24 -0.06 21.92 -1.17
CA GLU A 24 0.31 22.58 -2.39
C GLU A 24 1.34 21.71 -3.13
N CYS A 25 1.09 21.45 -4.40
CA CYS A 25 1.99 20.64 -5.20
C CYS A 25 3.39 21.22 -5.20
N LYS A 26 4.38 20.39 -4.86
CA LYS A 26 5.79 20.77 -4.84
C LYS A 26 6.23 21.22 -6.24
N GLU A 27 6.96 22.32 -6.29
CA GLU A 27 7.47 22.88 -7.54
C GLU A 27 8.34 21.88 -8.32
N GLU A 28 9.12 21.05 -7.61
CA GLU A 28 9.91 19.97 -8.23
C GLU A 28 9.05 18.97 -9.00
N TYR A 29 7.86 18.64 -8.47
CA TYR A 29 6.93 17.74 -9.15
C TYR A 29 6.43 18.37 -10.45
N ARG A 30 5.99 19.63 -10.40
CA ARG A 30 5.49 20.37 -11.59
C ARG A 30 6.52 20.45 -12.69
N ARG A 31 7.79 20.71 -12.33
CA ARG A 31 8.88 20.87 -13.29
C ARG A 31 9.21 19.58 -14.02
N ARG A 32 9.17 18.45 -13.33
CA ARG A 32 9.56 17.15 -13.90
C ARG A 32 8.40 16.42 -14.58
N GLU A 33 7.20 16.50 -14.03
CA GLU A 33 6.00 15.87 -14.58
C GLU A 33 4.76 16.74 -14.28
N PRO A 34 4.28 17.55 -15.23
CA PRO A 34 3.13 18.43 -15.03
C PRO A 34 1.85 17.69 -14.59
N ASN A 35 1.71 16.41 -14.97
CA ASN A 35 0.55 15.58 -14.59
C ASN A 35 0.81 14.72 -13.36
N HIS A 36 1.80 15.06 -12.54
CA HIS A 36 2.13 14.34 -11.32
C HIS A 36 0.89 14.24 -10.42
N ILE A 37 0.65 13.08 -9.81
CA ILE A 37 -0.60 12.79 -9.10
C ILE A 37 -0.84 13.75 -7.93
N ALA A 38 0.22 14.11 -7.21
CA ALA A 38 0.16 15.11 -6.13
C ALA A 38 -0.08 16.55 -6.60
N CYS A 39 -0.12 16.78 -7.91
CA CYS A 39 -0.37 18.09 -8.52
C CYS A 39 -1.75 18.21 -9.17
N ARG A 40 -2.48 17.09 -9.24
CA ARG A 40 -3.87 17.11 -9.66
C ARG A 40 -4.74 17.56 -8.49
N PRO A 41 -5.69 18.47 -8.71
CA PRO A 41 -6.67 18.77 -7.68
C PRO A 41 -7.48 17.51 -7.35
N PRO A 42 -7.99 17.36 -6.13
CA PRO A 42 -8.92 16.29 -5.81
C PRO A 42 -10.11 16.29 -6.77
N ASN A 43 -10.57 15.09 -7.15
CA ASN A 43 -11.70 14.96 -8.07
C ASN A 43 -12.98 15.50 -7.40
N GLN A 44 -13.50 16.62 -7.91
CA GLN A 44 -14.67 17.30 -7.34
C GLN A 44 -15.97 16.50 -7.48
N ASN A 45 -16.00 15.55 -8.43
CA ASN A 45 -17.15 14.66 -8.61
C ASN A 45 -17.14 13.48 -7.64
N CYS A 46 -16.04 13.29 -6.90
CA CYS A 46 -15.97 12.27 -5.87
C CYS A 46 -16.73 12.70 -4.62
N LYS A 47 -17.83 12.01 -4.31
CA LYS A 47 -18.61 12.22 -3.07
C LYS A 47 -17.89 11.58 -1.88
N LYS A 48 -16.76 12.18 -1.48
CA LYS A 48 -15.93 11.72 -0.36
C LYS A 48 -16.70 11.82 0.96
N THR A 49 -16.70 10.74 1.73
CA THR A 49 -17.24 10.68 3.09
C THR A 49 -16.14 10.70 4.15
N LYS A 50 -14.93 10.22 3.81
CA LYS A 50 -13.74 10.29 4.66
C LYS A 50 -12.47 10.31 3.79
N SER A 51 -11.49 11.13 4.13
CA SER A 51 -10.19 11.20 3.44
C SER A 51 -9.06 11.27 4.48
N GLY A 52 -7.86 10.82 4.11
CA GLY A 52 -6.71 10.77 5.01
C GLY A 52 -6.73 9.56 5.95
N LEU A 53 -5.61 9.34 6.65
CA LEU A 53 -5.46 8.32 7.67
C LEU A 53 -5.27 8.94 9.06
N SER A 54 -5.96 8.39 10.04
CA SER A 54 -5.67 8.61 11.45
C SER A 54 -4.33 8.00 11.87
N ARG A 55 -3.80 8.42 13.01
CA ARG A 55 -2.56 7.89 13.59
C ARG A 55 -2.64 6.38 13.87
N GLY A 56 -3.79 5.89 14.34
CA GLY A 56 -4.02 4.45 14.53
C GLY A 56 -4.01 3.66 13.21
N GLU A 57 -4.53 4.24 12.13
CA GLU A 57 -4.48 3.63 10.79
C GLU A 57 -3.05 3.57 10.26
N ARG A 58 -2.24 4.64 10.42
CA ARG A 58 -0.82 4.65 10.03
C ARG A 58 -0.02 3.59 10.79
N PHE A 59 -0.26 3.47 12.11
CA PHE A 59 0.33 2.42 12.92
C PHE A 59 -0.06 1.03 12.42
N ALA A 60 -1.35 0.78 12.15
CA ALA A 60 -1.83 -0.50 11.64
C ALA A 60 -1.15 -0.85 10.30
N VAL A 61 -0.99 0.13 9.40
CA VAL A 61 -0.27 -0.06 8.14
C VAL A 61 1.15 -0.57 8.38
N LEU A 62 1.95 0.17 9.15
CA LEU A 62 3.34 -0.22 9.41
C LEU A 62 3.44 -1.56 10.12
N PHE A 63 2.60 -1.77 11.13
CA PHE A 63 2.59 -2.98 11.93
C PHE A 63 2.33 -4.21 11.05
N HIS A 64 1.26 -4.19 10.23
CA HIS A 64 0.91 -5.35 9.42
C HIS A 64 1.88 -5.59 8.27
N HIS A 65 2.42 -4.55 7.62
CA HIS A 65 3.46 -4.75 6.62
C HIS A 65 4.71 -5.40 7.22
N ASN A 66 5.19 -4.89 8.34
CA ASN A 66 6.38 -5.41 9.00
C ASN A 66 6.15 -6.81 9.59
N HIS A 67 4.95 -7.10 10.09
CA HIS A 67 4.58 -8.44 10.52
C HIS A 67 4.73 -9.44 9.37
N TRP A 68 4.09 -9.19 8.22
CA TRP A 68 4.14 -10.11 7.08
C TRP A 68 5.52 -10.21 6.43
N ARG A 69 6.26 -9.10 6.35
CA ARG A 69 7.69 -9.14 5.95
C ARG A 69 8.51 -10.00 6.88
N GLY A 70 8.30 -9.89 8.20
CA GLY A 70 8.99 -10.70 9.20
C GLY A 70 8.65 -12.19 9.10
N VAL A 71 7.39 -12.53 8.83
CA VAL A 71 6.96 -13.91 8.58
C VAL A 71 7.71 -14.52 7.40
N VAL A 72 7.78 -13.82 6.27
CA VAL A 72 8.53 -14.30 5.09
C VAL A 72 10.02 -14.34 5.37
N ALA A 73 10.57 -13.31 6.03
CA ALA A 73 11.99 -13.25 6.32
C ALA A 73 12.49 -14.38 7.22
N ARG A 74 11.64 -14.89 8.12
CA ARG A 74 11.94 -16.05 8.95
C ARG A 74 11.54 -17.39 8.31
N GLY A 75 10.96 -17.40 7.10
CA GLY A 75 10.45 -18.61 6.49
C GLY A 75 9.29 -19.24 7.27
N GLU A 76 8.48 -18.44 7.98
CA GLU A 76 7.39 -18.87 8.88
C GLU A 76 6.01 -18.79 8.22
N GLN A 77 5.94 -18.60 6.90
CA GLN A 77 4.68 -18.61 6.16
C GLN A 77 3.93 -19.94 6.33
N ASN A 78 2.61 -19.88 6.19
CA ASN A 78 1.70 -21.01 6.32
C ASN A 78 2.23 -22.22 5.52
N ALA A 79 2.44 -23.35 6.20
CA ALA A 79 3.05 -24.54 5.63
C ALA A 79 2.23 -25.16 4.48
N THR A 80 0.94 -24.83 4.38
CA THR A 80 0.06 -25.25 3.28
C THR A 80 0.19 -24.38 2.02
N TRP A 81 0.72 -23.16 2.16
CA TRP A 81 0.91 -22.22 1.05
C TRP A 81 2.23 -22.50 0.36
N LYS A 82 2.27 -23.66 -0.30
CA LYS A 82 3.41 -24.10 -1.10
C LYS A 82 3.16 -23.77 -2.56
N GLN A 83 4.22 -23.36 -3.25
CA GLN A 83 4.21 -23.13 -4.69
C GLN A 83 5.06 -24.19 -5.34
N ARG A 84 4.43 -24.99 -6.21
CA ARG A 84 5.06 -26.16 -6.85
C ARG A 84 5.74 -27.09 -5.82
N GLY A 85 5.12 -27.25 -4.65
CA GLY A 85 5.64 -28.07 -3.55
C GLY A 85 6.69 -27.40 -2.65
N ASN A 86 7.18 -26.22 -3.01
CA ASN A 86 8.22 -25.50 -2.29
C ASN A 86 7.66 -24.39 -1.40
N ARG A 87 8.31 -24.18 -0.25
CA ARG A 87 8.08 -23.01 0.62
C ARG A 87 8.97 -21.85 0.16
N TYR A 88 8.58 -20.63 0.52
CA TYR A 88 9.46 -19.47 0.40
C TYR A 88 10.66 -19.63 1.35
N ALA A 89 11.86 -19.41 0.83
CA ALA A 89 13.08 -19.45 1.61
C ALA A 89 13.12 -18.26 2.61
N PRO A 90 13.73 -18.41 3.80
CA PRO A 90 14.01 -17.28 4.67
C PRO A 90 14.82 -16.19 3.95
N ALA A 91 14.65 -14.93 4.37
CA ALA A 91 15.31 -13.79 3.76
C ALA A 91 16.56 -13.36 4.54
N ARG A 92 17.63 -13.08 3.80
CA ARG A 92 18.92 -12.68 4.37
C ARG A 92 19.06 -11.17 4.53
N ASN A 93 18.20 -10.36 3.91
CA ASN A 93 18.40 -8.91 3.78
C ASN A 93 17.12 -8.06 3.86
N MET A 94 16.03 -8.60 4.41
CA MET A 94 14.72 -7.94 4.42
C MET A 94 14.71 -6.70 5.32
N LEU A 95 14.61 -5.49 4.76
CA LEU A 95 14.50 -4.27 5.55
C LEU A 95 13.16 -4.18 6.29
N LYS A 96 13.16 -3.62 7.50
CA LYS A 96 11.94 -3.15 8.15
C LYS A 96 11.47 -1.86 7.48
N LEU A 97 10.17 -1.78 7.20
CA LEU A 97 9.53 -0.58 6.68
C LEU A 97 9.37 0.48 7.76
N ILE A 98 9.58 1.73 7.35
CA ILE A 98 9.39 2.95 8.12
C ILE A 98 8.37 3.81 7.37
N TRP A 99 7.61 4.62 8.11
CA TRP A 99 6.62 5.49 7.49
C TRP A 99 7.29 6.68 6.79
N ASP A 100 6.76 7.10 5.66
CA ASP A 100 7.22 8.28 4.94
C ASP A 100 6.03 9.16 4.56
N ASN A 101 6.03 10.38 5.09
CA ASN A 101 4.93 11.34 4.91
C ASN A 101 4.84 11.85 3.47
N GLU A 102 5.95 11.86 2.73
CA GLU A 102 5.94 12.30 1.34
C GLU A 102 5.27 11.23 0.46
N LEU A 103 5.64 9.96 0.61
CA LEU A 103 4.94 8.83 -0.02
C LEU A 103 3.45 8.84 0.33
N ALA A 104 3.10 9.08 1.59
CA ALA A 104 1.72 9.13 2.06
C ALA A 104 0.93 10.27 1.41
N SER A 105 1.54 11.45 1.24
CA SER A 105 0.90 12.58 0.56
C SER A 105 0.59 12.27 -0.91
N VAL A 106 1.52 11.62 -1.62
CA VAL A 106 1.34 11.19 -3.01
C VAL A 106 0.26 10.11 -3.11
N ALA A 107 0.27 9.13 -2.20
CA ALA A 107 -0.75 8.08 -2.12
C ALA A 107 -2.14 8.64 -1.78
N GLN A 108 -2.23 9.66 -0.93
CA GLN A 108 -3.49 10.32 -0.62
C GLN A 108 -4.02 11.11 -1.81
N ALA A 109 -3.16 11.83 -2.54
CA ALA A 109 -3.57 12.53 -3.75
C ALA A 109 -4.14 11.56 -4.81
N ARG A 110 -3.58 10.35 -4.91
CA ARG A 110 -4.13 9.25 -5.72
C ARG A 110 -5.51 8.83 -5.22
N ALA A 111 -5.65 8.52 -3.94
CA ALA A 111 -6.92 8.09 -3.36
C ALA A 111 -8.03 9.16 -3.54
N ASP A 112 -7.67 10.43 -3.48
CA ASP A 112 -8.56 11.58 -3.67
C ASP A 112 -9.04 11.79 -5.11
N GLN A 113 -8.51 11.05 -6.09
CA GLN A 113 -9.07 11.01 -7.45
C GLN A 113 -10.31 10.10 -7.53
N CYS A 114 -10.45 9.15 -6.61
CA CYS A 114 -11.55 8.19 -6.54
C CYS A 114 -11.79 7.41 -7.84
N THR A 115 -10.75 7.26 -8.64
CA THR A 115 -10.73 6.33 -9.78
C THR A 115 -10.68 4.92 -9.21
N ASP A 116 -11.38 3.98 -9.83
CA ASP A 116 -11.28 2.58 -9.47
C ASP A 116 -9.83 2.08 -9.55
N ALA A 117 -9.45 1.14 -8.69
CA ALA A 117 -8.07 0.64 -8.61
C ALA A 117 -7.58 -0.08 -9.88
N HIS A 118 -8.48 -0.30 -10.83
CA HIS A 118 -8.22 -0.95 -12.12
C HIS A 118 -8.70 -0.12 -13.32
N GLY A 119 -8.89 1.20 -13.15
CA GLY A 119 -9.09 2.11 -14.27
C GLY A 119 -7.98 1.92 -15.31
N SER A 120 -8.25 2.30 -16.58
CA SER A 120 -7.34 2.08 -17.72
C SER A 120 -5.88 2.22 -17.30
N ILE A 121 -5.13 1.11 -17.31
CA ILE A 121 -3.74 1.07 -16.85
C ILE A 121 -2.94 2.05 -17.68
N ASP A 122 -2.66 3.22 -17.11
CA ASP A 122 -1.68 4.15 -17.66
C ASP A 122 -0.31 3.53 -17.40
N THR A 123 0.29 2.96 -18.45
CA THR A 123 1.58 2.27 -18.36
C THR A 123 2.72 3.21 -17.91
N ASN A 124 2.51 4.53 -17.97
CA ASN A 124 3.44 5.54 -17.51
C ASN A 124 3.09 6.09 -16.13
N ASP A 125 2.13 5.51 -15.43
CA ASP A 125 1.66 6.01 -14.14
C ASP A 125 2.78 6.07 -13.08
N TYR A 126 3.73 5.13 -13.11
CA TYR A 126 4.89 5.14 -12.20
C TYR A 126 5.75 6.40 -12.34
N LEU A 127 5.75 7.07 -13.51
CA LEU A 127 6.44 8.34 -13.74
C LEU A 127 5.72 9.53 -13.10
N LYS A 128 4.48 9.35 -12.63
CA LYS A 128 3.60 10.41 -12.11
C LYS A 128 3.44 10.35 -10.59
N ARG A 129 4.18 9.48 -9.91
CA ARG A 129 4.09 9.24 -8.46
C ARG A 129 5.45 9.13 -7.76
N PHE A 130 6.49 9.74 -8.35
CA PHE A 130 7.79 9.88 -7.71
C PHE A 130 7.70 10.83 -6.50
N THR A 131 8.76 10.90 -5.72
CA THR A 131 8.90 11.88 -4.66
C THR A 131 10.25 12.58 -4.74
N THR A 132 10.50 13.60 -3.90
CA THR A 132 11.82 14.25 -3.85
C THR A 132 12.92 13.29 -3.39
N LYS A 133 12.55 12.25 -2.62
CA LYS A 133 13.44 11.20 -2.14
C LYS A 133 13.55 9.99 -3.08
N PHE A 134 12.49 9.67 -3.83
CA PHE A 134 12.43 8.44 -4.63
C PHE A 134 12.02 8.71 -6.08
N ASN A 135 12.95 8.50 -7.02
CA ASN A 135 12.68 8.61 -8.45
C ASN A 135 11.71 7.55 -8.99
N PHE A 136 11.71 6.38 -8.35
CA PHE A 136 10.80 5.27 -8.65
C PHE A 136 10.19 4.79 -7.34
N THR A 137 8.86 4.76 -7.31
CA THR A 137 8.08 4.26 -6.18
C THR A 137 7.31 3.03 -6.62
N GLY A 138 6.99 2.14 -5.68
CA GLY A 138 5.99 1.09 -5.87
C GLY A 138 4.60 1.58 -5.47
N GLU A 139 3.55 0.89 -5.88
CA GLU A 139 2.18 1.19 -5.46
C GLU A 139 1.37 -0.10 -5.31
N ASN A 140 0.68 -0.25 -4.18
CA ASN A 140 -0.38 -1.24 -4.01
C ASN A 140 -1.70 -0.51 -3.82
N GLN A 141 -2.74 -1.00 -4.47
CA GLN A 141 -4.10 -0.47 -4.33
C GLN A 141 -5.08 -1.57 -3.93
N ALA A 142 -6.15 -1.16 -3.26
CA ALA A 142 -7.27 -2.04 -2.98
C ALA A 142 -8.57 -1.26 -2.87
N VAL A 143 -9.66 -1.89 -3.29
CA VAL A 143 -11.02 -1.36 -3.17
C VAL A 143 -11.85 -2.31 -2.33
N ARG A 144 -12.62 -1.76 -1.40
CA ARG A 144 -13.74 -2.45 -0.75
C ARG A 144 -15.03 -1.81 -1.21
N LEU A 145 -16.00 -2.63 -1.56
CA LEU A 145 -17.35 -2.20 -1.91
C LEU A 145 -18.35 -2.76 -0.89
N SER A 146 -19.42 -2.03 -0.62
CA SER A 146 -20.49 -2.47 0.27
C SER A 146 -21.83 -1.85 -0.11
N ASN A 147 -22.92 -2.57 0.18
CA ASN A 147 -24.29 -2.08 0.12
C ASN A 147 -24.68 -1.25 1.35
N VAL A 148 -23.85 -1.24 2.40
CA VAL A 148 -24.04 -0.46 3.64
C VAL A 148 -22.83 0.43 3.90
N SER A 149 -23.05 1.55 4.61
CA SER A 149 -21.97 2.45 4.97
C SER A 149 -20.94 1.76 5.86
N PHE A 150 -19.65 2.03 5.62
CA PHE A 150 -18.58 1.48 6.45
C PHE A 150 -18.52 2.16 7.82
N THR A 151 -18.24 1.37 8.86
CA THR A 151 -17.98 1.86 10.23
C THR A 151 -16.51 2.18 10.48
N GLY A 152 -15.62 1.74 9.59
CA GLY A 152 -14.17 1.95 9.69
C GLY A 152 -13.41 1.29 8.55
N ARG A 153 -12.10 1.54 8.51
CA ARG A 153 -11.20 0.94 7.52
C ARG A 153 -10.51 -0.28 8.10
N ASN A 154 -10.51 -1.37 7.34
CA ASN A 154 -9.88 -2.63 7.75
C ASN A 154 -8.49 -2.78 7.13
N TRP A 155 -7.52 -2.01 7.64
CA TRP A 155 -6.14 -2.04 7.13
C TRP A 155 -5.48 -3.41 7.30
N SER A 156 -5.75 -4.12 8.40
CA SER A 156 -5.19 -5.46 8.65
C SER A 156 -5.66 -6.46 7.58
N GLY A 157 -6.97 -6.48 7.32
CA GLY A 157 -7.56 -7.29 6.26
C GLY A 157 -7.05 -6.91 4.88
N MET A 158 -6.91 -5.62 4.58
CA MET A 158 -6.44 -5.21 3.26
C MET A 158 -4.99 -5.59 2.98
N ILE A 159 -4.11 -5.36 3.95
CA ILE A 159 -2.70 -5.73 3.84
C ILE A 159 -2.57 -7.26 3.80
N PHE A 160 -3.42 -7.99 4.53
CA PHE A 160 -3.47 -9.44 4.43
C PHE A 160 -3.90 -9.93 3.04
N THR A 161 -4.85 -9.26 2.38
CA THR A 161 -5.24 -9.61 1.00
C THR A 161 -4.04 -9.57 0.07
N TRP A 162 -3.27 -8.47 0.07
CA TRP A 162 -2.04 -8.34 -0.69
C TRP A 162 -1.02 -9.43 -0.33
N TYR A 163 -0.76 -9.65 0.97
CA TYR A 163 0.15 -10.70 1.41
C TYR A 163 -0.28 -12.10 0.96
N SER A 164 -1.59 -12.39 0.97
CA SER A 164 -2.15 -13.69 0.65
C SER A 164 -1.91 -14.12 -0.81
N GLU A 165 -1.48 -13.21 -1.68
CA GLU A 165 -1.05 -13.52 -3.05
C GLU A 165 0.25 -14.33 -3.10
N ILE A 166 0.97 -14.48 -1.97
CA ILE A 166 2.05 -15.46 -1.80
C ILE A 166 1.64 -16.87 -2.25
N ARG A 167 0.33 -17.19 -2.20
CA ARG A 167 -0.28 -18.44 -2.67
C ARG A 167 -0.29 -18.60 -4.19
N TYR A 168 0.16 -17.62 -4.94
CA TYR A 168 0.12 -17.65 -6.40
C TYR A 168 1.43 -17.21 -7.06
N TYR A 169 2.33 -16.53 -6.32
CA TYR A 169 3.63 -16.14 -6.85
C TYR A 169 4.62 -17.31 -6.81
N PRO A 170 5.31 -17.69 -7.91
CA PRO A 170 6.23 -18.83 -7.91
C PRO A 170 7.48 -18.59 -7.05
N THR A 171 7.86 -19.59 -6.24
CA THR A 171 9.05 -19.52 -5.37
C THR A 171 10.36 -19.49 -6.15
N ASP A 172 10.38 -20.05 -7.36
CA ASP A 172 11.51 -19.98 -8.30
C ASP A 172 11.71 -18.59 -8.92
N HIS A 173 10.77 -17.66 -8.73
CA HIS A 173 10.88 -16.27 -9.18
C HIS A 173 11.43 -15.32 -8.09
N ILE A 174 11.76 -15.82 -6.89
CA ILE A 174 12.33 -14.98 -5.80
C ILE A 174 13.62 -14.27 -6.24
N MET A 175 14.49 -14.98 -6.98
CA MET A 175 15.78 -14.45 -7.42
C MET A 175 15.69 -13.58 -8.68
N GLU A 176 14.61 -13.71 -9.44
CA GLU A 176 14.41 -13.03 -10.71
C GLU A 176 12.92 -12.67 -10.83
N TYR A 177 12.57 -11.45 -10.41
CA TYR A 177 11.18 -11.00 -10.43
C TYR A 177 10.60 -11.06 -11.85
N LYS A 178 9.47 -11.75 -11.97
CA LYS A 178 8.64 -11.83 -13.18
C LYS A 178 7.19 -11.48 -12.84
N PRO A 179 6.51 -10.64 -13.63
CA PRO A 179 5.10 -10.35 -13.45
C PRO A 179 4.27 -11.57 -13.81
N GLU A 180 3.28 -11.90 -12.96
CA GLU A 180 2.43 -13.07 -13.16
C GLU A 180 1.12 -12.69 -13.85
N CYS A 181 0.93 -13.14 -15.08
CA CYS A 181 -0.17 -12.72 -15.97
C CYS A 181 -1.57 -13.11 -15.48
N HIS A 182 -1.69 -14.09 -14.58
CA HIS A 182 -2.98 -14.66 -14.15
C HIS A 182 -3.17 -14.74 -12.63
N ALA A 183 -2.14 -14.38 -11.87
CA ALA A 183 -2.11 -14.58 -10.42
C ALA A 183 -2.15 -13.27 -9.63
N HIS A 184 -2.06 -12.11 -10.31
CA HIS A 184 -2.10 -10.78 -9.71
C HIS A 184 -1.24 -10.63 -8.45
N SER A 185 -0.07 -11.28 -8.40
CA SER A 185 0.73 -11.36 -7.16
C SER A 185 1.74 -10.23 -6.97
N GLU A 186 1.54 -9.16 -7.74
CA GLU A 186 2.36 -7.95 -7.76
C GLU A 186 2.32 -7.23 -6.41
N HIS A 187 1.18 -7.31 -5.70
CA HIS A 187 1.08 -6.65 -4.40
C HIS A 187 1.91 -7.38 -3.36
N PHE A 188 1.85 -8.72 -3.34
CA PHE A 188 2.72 -9.53 -2.47
C PHE A 188 4.20 -9.26 -2.74
N SER A 189 4.65 -9.33 -4.00
CA SER A 189 6.07 -9.16 -4.33
C SER A 189 6.59 -7.77 -3.92
N GLN A 190 5.76 -6.73 -4.07
CA GLN A 190 6.10 -5.39 -3.57
C GLN A 190 6.17 -5.36 -2.04
N MET A 191 5.20 -5.99 -1.35
CA MET A 191 5.22 -6.04 0.12
C MET A 191 6.48 -6.68 0.68
N VAL A 192 7.04 -7.70 0.02
CA VAL A 192 8.23 -8.43 0.46
C VAL A 192 9.50 -8.03 -0.28
N TRP A 193 9.50 -6.89 -0.96
CA TRP A 193 10.70 -6.38 -1.62
C TRP A 193 11.73 -5.93 -0.57
N ALA A 194 12.85 -6.64 -0.45
CA ALA A 194 13.83 -6.45 0.61
C ALA A 194 14.44 -5.05 0.62
N ALA A 195 14.67 -4.46 -0.56
CA ALA A 195 15.26 -3.14 -0.71
C ALA A 195 14.29 -1.98 -0.40
N THR A 196 12.98 -2.23 -0.41
CA THR A 196 11.99 -1.23 -0.02
C THR A 196 12.09 -1.02 1.49
N GLN A 197 12.25 0.24 1.91
CA GLN A 197 12.45 0.64 3.31
C GLN A 197 11.35 1.58 3.79
N TYR A 198 10.65 2.26 2.89
CA TYR A 198 9.67 3.28 3.22
C TYR A 198 8.31 2.93 2.65
N VAL A 199 7.27 3.20 3.42
CA VAL A 199 5.88 3.10 2.97
C VAL A 199 5.09 4.32 3.43
N GLY A 200 4.23 4.82 2.58
CA GLY A 200 3.28 5.86 2.93
C GLY A 200 1.97 5.60 2.21
N CYS A 201 0.86 5.67 2.93
CA CYS A 201 -0.45 5.30 2.40
C CYS A 201 -1.47 6.43 2.51
N GLY A 202 -2.41 6.41 1.57
CA GLY A 202 -3.60 7.25 1.52
C GLY A 202 -4.86 6.39 1.45
N ALA A 203 -5.97 6.94 1.91
CA ALA A 203 -7.26 6.28 1.78
C ALA A 203 -8.40 7.28 1.68
N THR A 204 -9.39 6.93 0.86
CA THR A 204 -10.58 7.74 0.64
C THR A 204 -11.81 6.84 0.60
N ASP A 205 -12.79 7.19 1.43
CA ASP A 205 -14.10 6.57 1.47
C ASP A 205 -15.02 7.51 0.69
N TYR A 206 -15.82 6.96 -0.22
CA TYR A 206 -16.69 7.74 -1.08
C TYR A 206 -17.91 6.95 -1.53
N THR A 207 -18.91 7.68 -2.02
CA THR A 207 -20.09 7.10 -2.65
C THR A 207 -20.12 7.39 -4.15
N ILE A 208 -20.69 6.47 -4.91
CA ILE A 208 -20.91 6.64 -6.35
C ILE A 208 -22.36 7.06 -6.61
N ASP A 209 -23.17 6.17 -7.16
CA ASP A 209 -24.61 6.30 -7.29
C ASP A 209 -25.31 5.63 -6.10
N PRO A 210 -26.14 6.33 -5.31
CA PRO A 210 -26.98 5.73 -4.27
C PRO A 210 -27.90 4.59 -4.76
N LYS A 211 -28.19 4.52 -6.06
CA LYS A 211 -28.98 3.45 -6.68
C LYS A 211 -28.15 2.22 -7.06
N ALA A 212 -26.82 2.30 -7.01
CA ALA A 212 -25.97 1.15 -7.26
C ALA A 212 -26.14 0.08 -6.17
N GLU A 213 -25.98 -1.19 -6.52
CA GLU A 213 -26.06 -2.31 -5.56
C GLU A 213 -25.02 -2.20 -4.44
N LEU A 214 -23.85 -1.65 -4.76
CA LEU A 214 -22.73 -1.46 -3.83
C LEU A 214 -22.25 0.00 -3.87
N PRO A 215 -23.01 0.95 -3.29
CA PRO A 215 -22.79 2.38 -3.49
C PRO A 215 -21.67 2.95 -2.61
N TYR A 216 -21.20 2.21 -1.60
CA TYR A 216 -20.15 2.64 -0.68
C TYR A 216 -18.82 2.01 -1.05
N LEU A 217 -17.78 2.84 -1.20
CA LEU A 217 -16.43 2.40 -1.52
C LEU A 217 -15.41 2.90 -0.49
N GLN A 218 -14.37 2.09 -0.26
CA GLN A 218 -13.13 2.50 0.39
C GLN A 218 -11.97 2.16 -0.55
N LEU A 219 -11.24 3.18 -0.98
CA LEU A 219 -10.01 3.03 -1.75
C LEU A 219 -8.81 3.17 -0.82
N TYR A 220 -7.92 2.18 -0.86
CA TYR A 220 -6.67 2.12 -0.12
C TYR A 220 -5.52 2.19 -1.12
N VAL A 221 -4.54 3.07 -0.87
CA VAL A 221 -3.37 3.24 -1.73
C VAL A 221 -2.14 3.27 -0.84
N CYS A 222 -1.12 2.47 -1.14
CA CYS A 222 0.16 2.51 -0.46
C CYS A 222 1.28 2.68 -1.47
N ASN A 223 2.09 3.72 -1.32
CA ASN A 223 3.31 3.93 -2.09
C ASN A 223 4.53 3.43 -1.31
N TYR A 224 5.50 2.88 -2.04
CA TYR A 224 6.69 2.22 -1.50
C TYR A 224 7.97 2.85 -2.04
N GLY A 225 8.97 3.05 -1.17
CA GLY A 225 10.22 3.73 -1.50
C GLY A 225 11.47 2.98 -0.99
N PRO A 226 12.50 2.75 -1.82
CA PRO A 226 12.41 2.72 -3.29
C PRO A 226 11.38 1.67 -3.75
N GLY A 227 10.83 1.84 -4.96
CA GLY A 227 9.89 0.89 -5.54
C GLY A 227 10.48 -0.50 -5.77
N GLY A 228 9.62 -1.51 -5.62
CA GLY A 228 9.92 -2.91 -5.91
C GLY A 228 9.41 -3.34 -7.28
N ASN A 229 9.25 -4.65 -7.48
CA ASN A 229 8.79 -5.26 -8.74
C ASN A 229 9.62 -4.84 -9.96
N VAL A 230 10.92 -4.63 -9.75
CA VAL A 230 11.85 -4.32 -10.84
C VAL A 230 12.16 -5.62 -11.56
N LEU A 231 11.87 -5.67 -12.86
CA LEU A 231 12.11 -6.85 -13.70
C LEU A 231 13.51 -7.40 -13.49
N THR A 232 13.61 -8.73 -13.41
CA THR A 232 14.88 -9.47 -13.28
C THR A 232 15.69 -9.20 -12.00
N THR A 233 15.15 -8.42 -11.07
CA THR A 233 15.77 -8.15 -9.76
C THR A 233 15.20 -9.11 -8.72
N PRO A 234 15.99 -9.59 -7.74
CA PRO A 234 15.47 -10.43 -6.67
C PRO A 234 14.49 -9.66 -5.78
N LEU A 235 13.42 -10.33 -5.33
CA LEU A 235 12.53 -9.82 -4.27
C LEU A 235 13.35 -9.63 -2.99
N TYR A 236 14.13 -10.65 -2.63
CA TYR A 236 15.05 -10.67 -1.51
C TYR A 236 16.13 -11.74 -1.75
N LEU A 237 17.18 -11.75 -0.92
CA LEU A 237 18.22 -12.78 -0.98
C LEU A 237 17.76 -14.00 -0.17
N PRO A 238 17.48 -15.16 -0.81
CA PRO A 238 17.04 -16.35 -0.12
C PRO A 238 18.19 -16.98 0.67
N GLY A 239 17.84 -17.62 1.77
CA GLY A 239 18.74 -18.39 2.62
C GLY A 239 18.02 -19.58 3.25
N ASP A 240 18.46 -19.93 4.44
CA ASP A 240 17.96 -20.98 5.33
C ASP A 240 17.80 -20.41 6.74
N ASP A 241 17.41 -21.27 7.68
CA ASP A 241 17.11 -20.86 9.06
C ASP A 241 18.34 -20.27 9.77
N ASP A 242 19.55 -20.66 9.38
CA ASP A 242 20.82 -20.20 9.97
C ASP A 242 21.31 -18.87 9.37
N THR A 243 20.79 -18.49 8.20
CA THR A 243 21.24 -17.31 7.45
C THR A 243 20.23 -16.16 7.45
N ILE A 244 19.15 -16.26 8.23
CA ILE A 244 18.19 -15.15 8.42
C ILE A 244 18.93 -13.87 8.79
N CYS A 245 18.69 -12.80 8.02
CA CYS A 245 19.36 -11.49 8.18
C CYS A 245 20.90 -11.49 8.10
N SER A 246 21.53 -12.56 7.59
CA SER A 246 23.00 -12.65 7.45
C SER A 246 23.60 -11.61 6.48
N SER A 247 22.77 -10.98 5.65
CA SER A 247 23.16 -10.02 4.61
C SER A 247 22.42 -8.69 4.75
N CYS A 248 22.16 -8.23 5.98
CA CYS A 248 21.54 -6.92 6.19
C CYS A 248 22.33 -5.78 5.53
N PRO A 249 21.68 -4.84 4.83
CA PRO A 249 22.36 -3.71 4.19
C PRO A 249 23.16 -2.86 5.18
N LYS A 250 24.23 -2.21 4.69
CA LYS A 250 25.08 -1.32 5.49
C LYS A 250 24.25 -0.26 6.22
N GLY A 251 24.55 -0.04 7.50
CA GLY A 251 23.82 0.90 8.36
C GLY A 251 22.57 0.31 9.03
N THR A 252 22.30 -0.97 8.80
CA THR A 252 21.24 -1.73 9.48
C THR A 252 21.79 -2.90 10.26
N ALA A 253 21.01 -3.40 11.21
CA ALA A 253 21.33 -4.55 12.03
C ALA A 253 20.16 -5.54 12.06
N CYS A 254 20.48 -6.82 12.20
CA CYS A 254 19.49 -7.87 12.35
C CYS A 254 18.73 -7.72 13.67
N ASN A 255 17.41 -7.63 13.59
CA ASN A 255 16.52 -7.93 14.70
C ASN A 255 16.13 -9.41 14.65
N LYS A 256 16.80 -10.24 15.46
CA LYS A 256 16.60 -11.71 15.44
C LYS A 256 15.17 -12.15 15.76
N LYS A 257 14.39 -11.36 16.50
CA LYS A 257 12.96 -11.69 16.75
C LYS A 257 12.13 -11.52 15.49
N THR A 258 12.34 -10.43 14.76
CA THR A 258 11.54 -10.13 13.57
C THR A 258 12.09 -10.77 12.30
N GLY A 259 13.38 -11.12 12.27
CA GLY A 259 14.06 -11.50 11.03
C GLY A 259 14.18 -10.32 10.05
N LEU A 260 14.09 -9.08 10.54
CA LEU A 260 14.20 -7.87 9.71
C LEU A 260 15.49 -7.11 10.02
N CYS A 261 15.99 -6.41 9.01
CA CYS A 261 17.09 -5.47 9.10
C CYS A 261 16.55 -4.09 9.52
N GLU A 262 16.97 -3.61 10.69
CA GLU A 262 16.51 -2.35 11.29
C GLU A 262 17.64 -1.31 11.33
N LEU A 263 17.31 -0.02 11.22
CA LEU A 263 18.28 1.05 11.40
C LEU A 263 18.88 1.02 12.82
N GLY A 264 20.17 1.38 12.94
CA GLY A 264 20.82 1.54 14.24
C GLY A 264 20.15 2.62 15.11
N LYS A 265 20.27 2.49 16.45
CA LYS A 265 19.57 3.35 17.43
C LYS A 265 19.66 4.87 17.15
N GLY A 266 20.84 5.38 16.77
CA GLY A 266 21.02 6.81 16.49
C GLY A 266 20.28 7.33 15.24
N ALA A 267 20.04 6.48 14.23
CA ALA A 267 19.24 6.85 13.06
C ALA A 267 17.73 6.79 13.36
N ARG A 268 17.33 5.94 14.30
CA ARG A 268 15.94 5.81 14.77
C ARG A 268 15.49 7.05 15.55
N GLU A 269 16.34 7.60 16.42
CA GLU A 269 16.04 8.81 17.20
C GLU A 269 15.81 10.04 16.31
N SER A 270 16.57 10.19 15.22
CA SER A 270 16.35 11.26 14.23
C SER A 270 15.06 11.11 13.42
N GLN A 271 14.51 9.89 13.30
CA GLN A 271 13.26 9.63 12.61
C GLN A 271 12.06 9.75 13.57
N GLU A 272 12.15 9.20 14.78
CA GLU A 272 11.12 9.33 15.84
C GLU A 272 10.96 10.78 16.30
N ALA A 273 12.01 11.62 16.28
CA ALA A 273 11.91 13.05 16.59
C ALA A 273 11.04 13.86 15.59
N SER A 274 10.72 13.28 14.43
CA SER A 274 9.86 13.89 13.41
C SER A 274 8.43 13.31 13.37
N GLU A 275 8.14 12.31 14.19
CA GLU A 275 6.84 11.63 14.26
C GLU A 275 6.15 11.84 15.60
N GLU A 276 4.82 11.96 15.59
CA GLU A 276 4.06 11.87 16.84
C GLU A 276 4.20 10.44 17.43
N PRO A 277 4.23 10.28 18.77
CA PRO A 277 4.45 8.97 19.43
C PRO A 277 3.47 7.87 18.94
N ALA A 278 3.62 6.58 19.27
CA ALA A 278 2.50 5.64 19.01
C ALA A 278 1.34 5.91 19.99
N PRO A 279 0.06 5.66 19.64
CA PRO A 279 -1.01 5.61 20.65
C PRO A 279 -0.74 4.46 21.61
N ASP A 280 -0.92 4.72 22.91
CA ASP A 280 -0.60 3.79 24.00
C ASP A 280 -1.71 2.70 24.14
N ALA A 281 -1.89 1.88 23.09
CA ALA A 281 -2.78 0.72 23.12
C ALA A 281 -2.62 -0.16 21.86
N LEU A 282 -1.79 -1.21 21.94
CA LEU A 282 -2.14 -2.60 21.57
C LEU A 282 -0.88 -3.48 21.73
N HIS A 283 -0.58 -3.88 22.95
CA HIS A 283 0.27 -5.05 23.22
C HIS A 283 -0.60 -6.29 23.41
N LYS A 284 -1.35 -6.68 22.38
CA LYS A 284 -1.90 -8.05 22.30
C LYS A 284 -1.87 -8.49 20.84
N GLU A 285 -1.11 -9.54 20.57
CA GLU A 285 -1.17 -10.25 19.30
C GLU A 285 -2.62 -10.70 19.04
N PRO A 286 -3.17 -10.51 17.83
CA PRO A 286 -4.46 -11.07 17.48
C PRO A 286 -4.34 -12.60 17.37
N LYS A 287 -5.18 -13.32 18.11
CA LYS A 287 -5.36 -14.77 17.94
C LYS A 287 -6.05 -15.03 16.58
N PRO A 288 -5.65 -16.05 15.81
CA PRO A 288 -6.32 -16.40 14.56
C PRO A 288 -7.80 -16.73 14.80
N PRO A 289 -8.71 -16.44 13.84
CA PRO A 289 -10.08 -16.94 13.89
C PRO A 289 -10.08 -18.47 13.86
N ASP A 290 -10.94 -19.06 14.68
CA ASP A 290 -11.17 -20.51 14.77
C ASP A 290 -11.81 -21.01 13.46
N GLU A 291 -11.11 -21.86 12.70
CA GLU A 291 -11.66 -22.48 11.50
C GLU A 291 -12.62 -23.60 11.90
N GLY A 292 -13.93 -23.28 11.87
CA GLY A 292 -14.99 -24.26 12.01
C GLY A 292 -14.89 -25.39 10.97
N ARG A 293 -14.87 -26.62 11.49
CA ARG A 293 -14.89 -27.90 10.75
C ARG A 293 -15.95 -27.92 9.63
N PRO A 294 -15.61 -28.28 8.37
CA PRO A 294 -16.63 -28.46 7.34
C PRO A 294 -17.38 -29.78 7.54
N THR A 295 -18.70 -29.71 7.60
CA THR A 295 -19.59 -30.87 7.49
C THR A 295 -19.71 -31.29 6.03
N SER A 296 -19.64 -32.60 5.80
CA SER A 296 -19.72 -33.22 4.48
C SER A 296 -21.10 -33.09 3.86
N ALA A 297 -21.18 -32.49 2.67
CA ALA A 297 -22.33 -32.65 1.78
C ALA A 297 -21.84 -32.97 0.37
N ARG A 298 -22.15 -34.19 -0.09
CA ARG A 298 -22.02 -34.61 -1.50
C ARG A 298 -22.93 -33.76 -2.38
N ARG A 299 -22.43 -33.24 -3.50
CA ARG A 299 -23.23 -33.04 -4.72
C ARG A 299 -22.43 -33.38 -5.97
N ASN A 300 -23.19 -33.94 -6.92
CA ASN A 300 -22.77 -34.60 -8.15
C ASN A 300 -22.28 -33.63 -9.23
N GLY A 301 -21.65 -34.21 -10.25
CA GLY A 301 -20.93 -33.54 -11.32
C GLY A 301 -21.76 -32.57 -12.17
N ALA A 302 -21.03 -31.56 -12.65
CA ALA A 302 -21.33 -30.76 -13.82
C ALA A 302 -19.99 -30.28 -14.41
N ASP A 303 -19.95 -30.18 -15.73
CA ASP A 303 -18.79 -30.16 -16.62
C ASP A 303 -17.66 -29.18 -16.28
N ARG A 304 -16.42 -29.65 -16.50
CA ARG A 304 -15.21 -28.80 -16.52
C ARG A 304 -15.06 -28.17 -17.91
N PRO A 305 -15.01 -26.83 -18.06
CA PRO A 305 -14.53 -26.25 -19.30
C PRO A 305 -13.01 -26.38 -19.37
N ALA A 306 -12.52 -26.81 -20.54
CA ALA A 306 -11.11 -26.96 -20.86
C ALA A 306 -10.38 -25.61 -20.81
N ILE A 307 -9.21 -25.58 -20.16
CA ILE A 307 -8.31 -24.43 -20.14
C ILE A 307 -7.63 -24.34 -21.50
N VAL A 308 -8.09 -23.43 -22.35
CA VAL A 308 -7.40 -23.06 -23.60
C VAL A 308 -6.26 -22.10 -23.23
N ARG A 309 -5.01 -22.54 -23.43
CA ARG A 309 -3.82 -21.70 -23.32
C ARG A 309 -3.76 -20.74 -24.51
N LEU A 310 -4.03 -19.46 -24.28
CA LEU A 310 -3.77 -18.40 -25.27
C LEU A 310 -2.49 -17.64 -24.91
N PRO A 311 -1.63 -17.31 -25.88
CA PRO A 311 -0.39 -16.58 -25.65
C PRO A 311 -0.64 -15.10 -25.31
N CYS A 312 0.30 -14.51 -24.57
CA CYS A 312 0.41 -13.09 -24.23
C CYS A 312 0.31 -12.20 -25.47
N ALA A 313 -0.89 -11.74 -25.81
CA ALA A 313 -1.09 -10.64 -26.74
C ALA A 313 -1.97 -9.59 -26.07
N VAL A 314 -1.52 -8.35 -26.23
CA VAL A 314 -2.04 -7.12 -25.64
C VAL A 314 -3.49 -6.87 -26.09
N THR A 315 -4.50 -7.31 -25.35
CA THR A 315 -5.90 -6.84 -25.50
C THR A 315 -6.71 -7.06 -24.21
N TRP A 316 -6.36 -6.35 -23.14
CA TRP A 316 -7.12 -6.37 -21.87
C TRP A 316 -8.02 -5.13 -21.72
N GLY A 317 -8.95 -4.95 -22.66
CA GLY A 317 -9.97 -3.89 -22.61
C GLY A 317 -11.43 -4.40 -22.63
N ALA A 318 -11.67 -5.68 -22.96
CA ALA A 318 -13.03 -6.14 -23.29
C ALA A 318 -13.71 -6.97 -22.18
N ALA A 319 -12.96 -7.69 -21.34
CA ALA A 319 -13.56 -8.69 -20.45
C ALA A 319 -14.22 -8.10 -19.19
N VAL A 320 -13.72 -6.97 -18.66
CA VAL A 320 -14.30 -6.34 -17.45
C VAL A 320 -15.37 -5.30 -17.80
N SER A 321 -15.27 -4.66 -18.98
CA SER A 321 -16.36 -3.80 -19.47
C SER A 321 -17.63 -4.60 -19.73
N ALA A 322 -17.55 -5.91 -20.00
CA ALA A 322 -18.72 -6.77 -20.14
C ALA A 322 -19.40 -7.08 -18.80
N ALA A 323 -18.63 -7.29 -17.72
CA ALA A 323 -19.18 -7.54 -16.39
C ALA A 323 -19.83 -6.28 -15.77
N LEU A 324 -19.28 -5.08 -16.04
CA LEU A 324 -19.92 -3.82 -15.63
C LEU A 324 -21.11 -3.42 -16.53
N ARG A 325 -21.12 -3.79 -17.82
CA ARG A 325 -22.29 -3.59 -18.69
C ARG A 325 -23.44 -4.55 -18.39
N ALA A 326 -23.15 -5.72 -17.83
CA ALA A 326 -24.16 -6.70 -17.43
C ALA A 326 -24.86 -6.38 -16.09
N LEU A 327 -24.39 -5.37 -15.35
CA LEU A 327 -25.01 -4.88 -14.11
C LEU A 327 -25.69 -3.51 -14.28
N LEU A 328 -25.80 -3.02 -15.52
CA LEU A 328 -26.48 -1.77 -15.88
C LEU A 328 -27.66 -1.97 -16.85
N PHE A 329 -28.17 -3.21 -16.95
CA PHE A 329 -29.50 -3.53 -17.50
C PHE A 329 -30.19 -4.55 -16.63
#